data_AF-A0A4E0R3T7-F1
#
_entry.id   AF-A0A4E0R3T7-F1
#
_cell.length_a   1.000
_cell.length_b   1.000
_cell.length_c   1.000
_cell.angle_alpha   90.00
_cell.angle_beta   90.00
_cell.angle_gamma   90.00
#
_symmetry.space_group_name_H-M   'P 1'
#
loop_
_entity.id
_entity.type
_entity.pdbx_description
1 polymer ?
#
loop_
_entity_poly.entity_id
_entity_poly.type
_entity_poly.pdbx_seq_one_letter_code
_entity_poly.pdbx_strand_id
1 'polypeptide(L)'
;MMDKFGTIMVQNFRSRGCNLPGLSACQSLLDQERRFHETGWKRTAAWTVNQVYQAFSQATRQRIERVEMLDDVEISQQLFDHYCILYAATDEAQFSWSDLSEPLAQIS
;
A
#
# COMPACT_ATOMS: atom_id res chain seq x y z
N MET A 1 9.57 -2.11 5.03
CA MET A 1 10.74 -1.60 4.28
C MET A 1 12.08 -1.91 4.98
N MET A 2 12.20 -1.82 6.31
CA MET A 2 13.44 -2.14 7.04
C MET A 2 13.66 -3.64 7.32
N ASP A 3 13.14 -4.52 6.47
CA ASP A 3 13.31 -5.97 6.59
C ASP A 3 14.17 -6.53 5.45
N LYS A 4 14.38 -7.85 5.49
CA LYS A 4 15.19 -8.56 4.50
C LYS A 4 14.61 -8.45 3.08
N PHE A 5 13.29 -8.51 2.94
CA PHE A 5 12.61 -8.40 1.66
C PHE A 5 12.80 -7.00 1.07
N GLY A 6 12.56 -5.96 1.87
CA GLY A 6 12.79 -4.57 1.48
C GLY A 6 14.23 -4.30 1.06
N THR A 7 15.21 -4.89 1.77
CA THR A 7 16.63 -4.79 1.39
C THR A 7 16.90 -5.39 0.01
N ILE A 8 16.36 -6.59 -0.27
CA ILE A 8 16.48 -7.25 -1.57
C ILE A 8 15.80 -6.41 -2.67
N MET A 9 14.62 -5.86 -2.41
CA MET A 9 13.90 -5.00 -3.34
C MET A 9 14.73 -3.78 -3.75
N VAL A 10 15.34 -3.10 -2.78
CA VAL A 10 16.19 -1.92 -3.02
C VAL A 10 17.43 -2.29 -3.82
N GLN A 11 18.07 -3.43 -3.52
CA GLN A 11 19.20 -3.94 -4.29
C GLN A 11 18.80 -4.26 -5.73
N ASN A 12 17.62 -4.84 -5.95
CA ASN A 12 17.08 -5.13 -7.28
C ASN A 12 16.82 -3.88 -8.11
N PHE A 13 16.36 -2.78 -7.51
CA PHE A 13 16.23 -1.51 -8.21
C PHE A 13 17.61 -0.94 -8.59
N ARG A 14 18.55 -0.93 -7.64
CA ARG A 14 19.91 -0.40 -7.86
C ARG A 14 20.68 -1.16 -8.93
N SER A 15 20.56 -2.49 -8.98
CA SER A 15 21.24 -3.32 -9.99
C SER A 15 20.76 -3.02 -11.42
N ARG A 16 19.56 -2.44 -11.57
CA ARG A 16 18.99 -1.98 -12.84
C ARG A 16 19.25 -0.49 -13.12
N GLY A 17 20.13 0.15 -12.34
CA GLY A 17 20.41 1.58 -12.45
C GLY A 17 19.27 2.48 -11.96
N CYS A 18 18.30 1.93 -11.22
CA CYS A 18 17.18 2.68 -10.67
C CYS A 18 17.45 3.06 -9.21
N ASN A 19 17.72 4.35 -8.97
CA ASN A 19 17.87 4.88 -7.63
C ASN A 19 16.52 5.41 -7.11
N LEU A 20 16.25 5.18 -5.82
CA LEU A 20 15.04 5.62 -5.13
C LEU A 20 15.41 6.73 -4.12
N PRO A 21 15.56 8.00 -4.55
CA PRO A 21 16.04 9.08 -3.69
C PRO A 21 15.09 9.39 -2.52
N GLY A 22 13.78 9.16 -2.70
CA GLY A 22 12.77 9.38 -1.67
C GLY A 22 12.62 8.23 -0.66
N LEU A 23 13.39 7.15 -0.78
CA LEU A 23 13.20 5.93 0.00
C LEU A 23 13.32 6.15 1.51
N SER A 24 14.20 7.06 1.94
CA SER A 24 14.38 7.40 3.35
C SER A 24 13.11 7.97 4.00
N ALA A 25 12.23 8.60 3.21
CA ALA A 25 10.94 9.13 3.67
C ALA A 25 9.80 8.09 3.62
N CYS A 26 10.08 6.85 3.20
CA CYS A 26 9.07 5.83 2.91
C CYS A 26 9.17 4.60 3.85
N GLN A 27 9.71 4.76 5.06
CA GLN A 27 10.07 3.62 5.91
C GLN A 27 8.87 2.92 6.57
N SER A 28 7.80 3.66 6.85
CA SER A 28 6.56 3.16 7.43
C SER A 28 5.33 3.92 6.91
N LEU A 29 4.14 3.38 7.13
CA LEU A 29 2.88 4.09 6.86
C LEU A 29 2.81 5.42 7.61
N LEU A 30 3.28 5.45 8.85
CA LEU A 30 3.32 6.67 9.68
C LEU A 30 4.24 7.74 9.08
N ASP A 31 5.37 7.35 8.51
CA ASP A 31 6.27 8.31 7.84
C ASP A 31 5.62 8.90 6.59
N GLN A 32 4.82 8.11 5.86
CA GLN A 32 4.05 8.60 4.72
C GLN A 32 2.98 9.59 5.17
N GLU A 33 2.18 9.24 6.17
CA GLU A 33 1.16 10.14 6.73
C GLU A 33 1.78 11.45 7.24
N ARG A 34 2.87 11.34 8.02
CA ARG A 34 3.59 12.50 8.55
C ARG A 34 4.06 13.44 7.43
N ARG A 35 4.64 12.90 6.36
CA ARG A 35 5.13 13.69 5.22
C ARG A 35 4.04 14.56 4.60
N PHE A 36 2.81 14.05 4.49
CA PHE A 36 1.69 14.84 3.99
C PHE A 36 1.18 15.81 5.07
N HIS A 37 1.08 15.37 6.31
CA HIS A 37 0.64 16.24 7.40
C HIS A 37 1.54 17.49 7.57
N GLU A 38 2.86 17.28 7.53
CA GLU A 38 3.87 18.35 7.64
C GLU A 38 3.86 19.33 6.46
N THR A 39 3.24 18.97 5.33
CA THR A 39 3.12 19.84 4.15
C THR A 39 1.78 20.56 4.05
N GLY A 40 0.97 20.55 5.13
CA GLY A 40 -0.26 21.33 5.24
C GLY A 40 -1.54 20.53 4.98
N TRP A 41 -1.45 19.22 4.78
CA TRP A 41 -2.63 18.36 4.69
C TRP A 41 -3.23 18.12 6.08
N LYS A 42 -4.55 18.36 6.21
CA LYS A 42 -5.23 18.30 7.51
C LYS A 42 -5.59 16.89 7.95
N ARG A 43 -5.79 16.01 6.98
CA ARG A 43 -6.12 14.59 7.19
C ARG A 43 -5.26 13.75 6.27
N THR A 44 -4.74 12.66 6.82
CA THR A 44 -3.92 11.68 6.12
C THR A 44 -4.26 10.29 6.63
N ALA A 45 -4.34 9.33 5.74
CA ALA A 45 -4.48 7.92 6.08
C ALA A 45 -3.72 7.08 5.06
N ALA A 46 -2.99 6.07 5.53
CA ALA A 46 -2.25 5.17 4.67
C ALA A 46 -2.50 3.70 5.04
N TRP A 47 -2.49 2.86 4.02
CA TRP A 47 -2.66 1.41 4.16
C TRP A 47 -1.64 0.68 3.29
N THR A 48 -1.18 -0.49 3.73
CA THR A 48 -0.42 -1.38 2.84
C THR A 48 -1.32 -1.91 1.74
N VAL A 49 -0.74 -2.32 0.61
CA VAL A 49 -1.52 -2.97 -0.45
C VAL A 49 -2.15 -4.27 0.07
N ASN A 50 -1.55 -4.95 1.05
CA ASN A 50 -2.16 -6.10 1.71
C ASN A 50 -3.44 -5.74 2.45
N GLN A 51 -3.42 -4.67 3.25
CA GLN A 51 -4.62 -4.20 3.95
C GLN A 51 -5.75 -3.89 2.96
N VAL A 52 -5.40 -3.28 1.82
CA VAL A 52 -6.35 -2.98 0.76
C VAL A 52 -6.89 -4.25 0.10
N TYR A 53 -6.01 -5.18 -0.27
CA TYR A 53 -6.38 -6.45 -0.88
C TYR A 53 -7.30 -7.27 0.03
N GLN A 54 -7.01 -7.31 1.33
CA GLN A 54 -7.79 -8.08 2.31
C GLN A 54 -9.19 -7.51 2.58
N ALA A 55 -9.41 -6.21 2.33
CA ALA A 55 -10.75 -5.62 2.46
C ALA A 55 -11.67 -5.90 1.27
N PHE A 56 -11.14 -6.37 0.14
CA PHE A 56 -12.02 -6.84 -0.92
C PHE A 56 -12.89 -8.00 -0.45
N SER A 57 -14.13 -8.00 -0.94
CA SER A 57 -15.05 -9.12 -0.72
C SER A 57 -14.39 -10.43 -1.16
N GLN A 58 -14.78 -11.54 -0.54
CA GLN A 58 -14.28 -12.86 -0.94
C GLN A 58 -14.57 -13.13 -2.42
N ALA A 59 -15.73 -12.71 -2.93
CA ALA A 59 -16.11 -12.86 -4.32
C ALA A 59 -15.16 -12.09 -5.27
N THR A 60 -14.80 -10.86 -4.92
CA THR A 60 -13.85 -10.03 -5.69
C THR A 60 -12.47 -10.66 -5.71
N ARG A 61 -11.95 -11.09 -4.55
CA ARG A 61 -10.64 -11.77 -4.47
C ARG A 61 -10.63 -13.05 -5.30
N GLN A 62 -11.64 -13.90 -5.16
CA GLN A 62 -11.77 -15.11 -5.97
C GLN A 62 -11.90 -14.83 -7.46
N ARG A 63 -12.53 -13.72 -7.87
CA ARG A 63 -12.59 -13.32 -9.29
C ARG A 63 -11.20 -12.97 -9.81
N ILE A 64 -10.41 -12.23 -9.03
CA ILE A 64 -9.05 -11.82 -9.38
C ILE A 64 -8.10 -13.02 -9.40
N GLU A 65 -8.10 -13.84 -8.35
CA GLU A 65 -7.25 -15.03 -8.20
C GLU A 65 -7.53 -16.12 -9.25
N ARG A 66 -8.68 -16.05 -9.94
CA ARG A 66 -9.00 -16.96 -11.06
C ARG A 66 -8.37 -16.57 -12.39
N VAL A 67 -7.83 -15.35 -12.51
CA VAL A 67 -7.18 -14.89 -13.75
C VAL A 67 -5.89 -15.67 -13.98
N GLU A 68 -5.10 -15.88 -12.93
CA GLU A 68 -3.86 -16.63 -12.95
C GLU A 68 -3.64 -17.28 -11.58
N MET A 69 -3.20 -18.54 -11.58
CA MET A 69 -2.89 -19.25 -10.34
C MET A 69 -1.62 -18.68 -9.72
N LEU A 70 -1.73 -18.17 -8.50
CA LEU A 70 -0.60 -17.67 -7.72
C LEU A 70 0.00 -18.82 -6.89
N ASP A 71 1.23 -19.22 -7.21
CA ASP A 71 1.97 -20.28 -6.52
C ASP A 71 2.67 -19.78 -5.25
N ASP A 72 3.26 -18.58 -5.30
CA ASP A 72 3.99 -17.96 -4.18
C ASP A 72 3.18 -16.86 -3.48
N VAL A 73 2.16 -17.28 -2.72
CA VAL A 73 1.29 -16.37 -1.95
C VAL A 73 2.09 -15.57 -0.91
N GLU A 74 3.05 -16.19 -0.23
CA GLU A 74 3.86 -15.53 0.81
C GLU A 74 4.72 -14.41 0.21
N ILE A 75 5.37 -14.64 -0.93
CA ILE A 75 6.18 -13.63 -1.62
C ILE A 75 5.32 -12.46 -2.08
N SER A 76 4.11 -12.75 -2.55
CA SER A 76 3.15 -11.72 -2.97
C SER A 76 2.68 -10.87 -1.79
N GLN A 77 2.43 -11.49 -0.63
CA GLN A 77 2.14 -10.76 0.61
C GLN A 77 3.33 -9.89 1.04
N GLN A 78 4.56 -10.43 1.03
CA GLN A 78 5.75 -9.63 1.35
C GLN A 78 5.90 -8.44 0.39
N LEU A 79 5.61 -8.64 -0.90
CA LEU A 79 5.59 -7.56 -1.88
C LEU A 79 4.54 -6.49 -1.51
N PHE A 80 3.31 -6.90 -1.21
CA PHE A 80 2.22 -5.99 -0.90
C PHE A 80 2.40 -5.21 0.41
N ASP A 81 3.14 -5.74 1.38
CA ASP A 81 3.54 -5.00 2.59
C ASP A 81 4.58 -3.90 2.33
N HIS A 82 5.25 -3.95 1.18
CA HIS A 82 6.27 -2.97 0.78
C HIS A 82 5.74 -1.83 -0.09
N TYR A 83 4.43 -1.84 -0.39
CA TYR A 83 3.74 -0.76 -1.08
C TYR A 83 2.58 -0.26 -0.21
N CYS A 84 2.27 1.03 -0.33
CA CYS A 84 1.14 1.62 0.36
C CYS A 84 0.31 2.51 -0.56
N ILE A 85 -0.97 2.63 -0.23
CA ILE A 85 -1.88 3.64 -0.77
C ILE A 85 -2.08 4.68 0.34
N LEU A 86 -1.86 5.95 0.01
CA LEU A 86 -2.08 7.07 0.93
C LEU A 86 -3.17 7.99 0.37
N TYR A 87 -4.07 8.38 1.26
CA TYR A 87 -5.07 9.41 1.05
C TYR A 87 -4.72 10.64 1.89
N ALA A 88 -4.84 11.83 1.32
CA ALA A 88 -4.68 13.09 2.03
C ALA A 88 -5.74 14.10 1.58
N ALA A 89 -6.28 14.86 2.53
CA ALA A 89 -7.30 15.88 2.28
C ALA A 89 -7.04 17.18 3.07
N THR A 90 -7.48 18.29 2.49
CA THR A 90 -7.42 19.63 3.09
C THR A 90 -8.72 20.04 3.78
N ASP A 91 -9.82 19.33 3.51
CA ASP A 91 -11.05 19.45 4.27
C ASP A 91 -10.97 18.67 5.59
N GLU A 92 -11.94 18.90 6.46
CA GLU A 92 -12.04 18.20 7.75
C GLU A 92 -12.89 16.94 7.69
N ALA A 93 -13.44 16.60 6.51
CA ALA A 93 -14.22 15.38 6.33
C ALA A 93 -13.28 14.19 6.50
N GLN A 94 -13.39 13.52 7.64
CA GLN A 94 -12.54 12.39 7.95
C GLN A 94 -13.01 11.19 7.13
N PHE A 95 -12.22 10.82 6.13
CA PHE A 95 -12.38 9.54 5.45
C PHE A 95 -11.77 8.44 6.31
N SER A 96 -12.62 7.53 6.77
CA SER A 96 -12.21 6.34 7.51
C SER A 96 -12.05 5.15 6.56
N TRP A 97 -11.35 4.10 7.00
CA TRP A 97 -11.25 2.87 6.23
C TRP A 97 -12.62 2.27 5.90
N SER A 98 -13.57 2.39 6.83
CA SER A 98 -14.96 1.93 6.63
C SER A 98 -15.60 2.59 5.41
N ASP A 99 -15.31 3.87 5.15
CA ASP A 99 -15.86 4.62 4.01
C ASP A 99 -15.26 4.18 2.66
N LEU A 100 -14.07 3.56 2.67
CA LEU A 100 -13.42 3.02 1.46
C LEU A 100 -13.76 1.56 1.22
N SER A 101 -13.95 0.77 2.28
CA SER A 101 -14.15 -0.67 2.20
C SER A 101 -15.41 -1.05 1.39
N GLU A 102 -16.50 -0.29 1.54
CA GLU A 102 -17.77 -0.56 0.87
C GLU A 102 -17.73 -0.26 -0.64
N PRO A 103 -17.28 0.93 -1.12
CA PRO A 103 -17.10 1.17 -2.54
C PRO A 103 -16.11 0.21 -3.21
N LEU A 104 -15.01 -0.14 -2.53
CA LEU A 104 -14.02 -1.09 -3.05
C LEU A 104 -14.58 -2.51 -3.18
N ALA A 105 -15.52 -2.91 -2.33
CA ALA A 105 -16.21 -4.20 -2.42
C ALA A 105 -17.24 -4.24 -3.56
N GLN A 106 -17.71 -3.10 -4.07
CA GLN A 106 -18.72 -3.00 -5.13
C GLN A 106 -18.14 -3.01 -6.56
N ILE A 107 -16.81 -3.00 -6.71
CA ILE A 107 -16.14 -3.18 -8.02
C ILE A 107 -16.27 -4.65 -8.45
N SER A 108 -17.48 -5.00 -8.93
CA SER A 108 -17.83 -6.31 -9.49
C SER A 108 -17.23 -6.52 -10.86
#